data_AF-A0A8S2YX87-F1
#
_entry.id   AF-A0A8S2YX87-F1
#
_cell.length_a   1.000
_cell.length_b   1.000
_cell.length_c   1.000
_cell.angle_alpha   90.00
_cell.angle_beta   90.00
_cell.angle_gamma   90.00
#
_symmetry.space_group_name_H-M   'P 1'
#
loop_
_entity.id
_entity.type
_entity.pdbx_description
1 polymer ?
#
loop_
_entity_poly.entity_id
_entity_poly.type
_entity_poly.pdbx_seq_one_letter_code
_entity_poly.pdbx_strand_id
1 'polypeptide(L)' 'FLLADQLKGPSSVDGFIHALMRGCRCLELHCFDGPDGQPLIHNGTLTS' A
#
# COMPACT_ATOMS: atom_id res chain seq x y z
N PHE A 1 0.88 -2.32 -0.47
CA PHE A 1 1.18 -3.17 0.70
C PHE A 1 2.67 -3.10 0.99
N LEU A 2 3.07 -2.99 2.26
CA LEU A 2 4.47 -3.03 2.65
C LEU A 2 4.99 -4.46 2.54
N LEU A 3 5.97 -4.68 1.68
CA LEU A 3 6.57 -6.00 1.50
C LEU A 3 7.59 -6.35 2.60
N ALA A 4 7.96 -5.38 3.44
CA ALA A 4 8.91 -5.52 4.52
C ALA A 4 8.54 -4.57 5.68
N ASP A 5 9.49 -3.85 6.26
CA ASP A 5 9.25 -2.99 7.41
C ASP A 5 8.48 -1.71 7.07
N GLN A 6 7.78 -1.17 8.07
CA GLN A 6 6.92 0.02 7.96
C GLN A 6 7.68 1.32 7.67
N LEU A 7 9.01 1.34 7.79
CA LEU A 7 9.81 2.57 7.67
C LEU A 7 10.57 2.65 6.34
N LYS A 8 11.01 1.52 5.80
CA LYS A 8 11.90 1.42 4.63
C LYS A 8 11.52 0.31 3.64
N GLY A 9 10.49 -0.48 3.93
CA GLY A 9 10.05 -1.56 3.05
C GLY A 9 9.36 -1.05 1.79
N PRO A 10 9.62 -1.65 0.62
CA PRO A 10 8.98 -1.21 -0.62
C PRO A 10 7.45 -1.42 -0.56
N SER A 11 6.72 -0.47 -1.14
CA SER A 11 5.28 -0.58 -1.37
C SER A 11 4.98 -1.09 -2.77
N SER A 12 4.15 -2.13 -2.90
CA SER A 12 3.62 -2.55 -4.20
C SER A 12 2.15 -2.93 -4.11
N VAL A 13 1.44 -2.77 -5.23
CA VAL A 13 0.09 -3.29 -5.46
C VAL A 13 0.09 -4.83 -5.43
N ASP A 14 1.18 -5.46 -5.86
CA ASP A 14 1.31 -6.93 -5.92
C ASP A 14 1.13 -7.58 -4.54
N GLY A 15 1.52 -6.89 -3.47
CA GLY A 15 1.31 -7.40 -2.11
C GLY A 15 -0.17 -7.50 -1.74
N PHE A 16 -1.03 -6.60 -2.24
CA PHE A 16 -2.48 -6.72 -2.05
C PHE A 16 -3.06 -7.89 -2.84
N ILE A 17 -2.61 -8.07 -4.09
CA ILE A 17 -3.02 -9.20 -4.94
C ILE A 17 -2.67 -10.51 -4.25
N HIS A 18 -1.44 -10.66 -3.77
CA HIS A 18 -1.00 -11.86 -3.07
C HIS A 18 -1.76 -12.10 -1.76
N ALA A 19 -2.06 -11.06 -0.97
CA ALA A 19 -2.85 -11.19 0.24
C ALA A 19 -4.27 -11.70 -0.07
N LEU A 20 -4.93 -11.13 -1.07
CA LEU A 20 -6.26 -11.57 -1.52
C LEU A 20 -6.25 -13.00 -2.04
N MET A 21 -5.25 -13.37 -2.87
CA MET A 21 -5.09 -14.74 -3.35
C MET A 21 -4.89 -15.76 -2.22
N ARG A 22 -4.28 -15.36 -1.11
CA ARG A 22 -4.12 -16.19 0.10
C ARG A 22 -5.34 -16.19 1.02
N GLY A 23 -6.46 -15.61 0.59
CA GLY A 23 -7.73 -15.63 1.32
C GLY A 23 -7.88 -14.52 2.35
N CYS A 24 -7.02 -13.50 2.34
CA CYS A 24 -7.21 -12.32 3.17
C CYS A 24 -8.56 -11.65 2.86
N ARG A 25 -9.25 -11.19 3.90
CA ARG A 25 -10.59 -10.56 3.80
C ARG A 25 -10.61 -9.10 4.24
N CYS A 26 -9.52 -8.60 4.80
CA CYS A 26 -9.38 -7.23 5.27
C CYS A 26 -8.10 -6.64 4.69
N LEU A 27 -8.20 -5.48 4.03
CA LEU A 27 -7.05 -4.72 3.57
C LEU A 27 -7.08 -3.35 4.24
N GLU A 28 -5.91 -2.88 4.63
CA GLU A 28 -5.72 -1.52 5.11
C GLU A 28 -5.15 -0.67 3.97
N LEU A 29 -5.77 0.49 3.74
CA LEU A 29 -5.38 1.45 2.72
C LEU A 29 -5.16 2.80 3.39
N HIS A 30 -3.95 3.33 3.26
CA HIS A 30 -3.64 4.69 3.68
C HIS A 30 -3.76 5.60 2.46
N CYS A 31 -4.82 6.40 2.42
CA CYS A 31 -5.16 7.27 1.30
C CYS A 31 -4.68 8.70 1.58
N PHE A 32 -3.99 9.28 0.60
CA PHE A 32 -3.52 10.66 0.62
C PHE A 32 -4.05 11.41 -0.60
N ASP A 33 -4.10 12.73 -0.50
CA ASP A 33 -4.39 13.58 -1.65
C ASP A 33 -3.24 13.46 -2.67
N GLY A 34 -3.57 13.00 -3.87
CA GLY A 34 -2.63 12.93 -4.99
C GLY A 34 -2.84 14.04 -6.01
N PRO A 35 -2.01 14.09 -7.05
CA PRO A 35 -2.12 15.09 -8.11
C PRO A 35 -3.42 14.92 -8.90
N ASP A 36 -3.84 16.00 -9.56
CA ASP A 36 -5.02 16.03 -10.46
C ASP A 36 -6.34 15.60 -9.78
N GLY A 37 -6.42 15.75 -8.45
CA GLY A 37 -7.58 15.36 -7.65
C GLY A 37 -7.78 13.85 -7.53
N GLN A 38 -6.76 13.05 -7.89
CA GLN A 38 -6.81 11.59 -7.75
C GLN A 38 -6.15 11.18 -6.43
N PRO A 39 -6.75 10.28 -5.64
CA PRO A 39 -6.16 9.82 -4.38
C PRO A 39 -4.94 8.93 -4.66
N LEU A 40 -3.90 9.08 -3.85
CA LEU A 40 -2.71 8.24 -3.85
C LEU A 40 -2.74 7.28 -2.66
N ILE A 41 -2.39 6.01 -2.90
CA ILE A 41 -2.12 5.05 -1.81
C ILE A 41 -0.63 5.08 -1.50
N HIS A 42 -0.28 5.50 -0.29
CA HIS A 42 1.11 5.64 0.18
C HIS A 42 1.19 5.27 1.66
N ASN A 43 2.35 4.95 2.21
CA ASN A 43 2.48 4.54 3.63
C ASN A 43 2.89 5.69 4.58
N GLY A 44 2.75 6.95 4.16
CA GLY A 44 3.23 8.14 4.91
C GLY A 44 4.75 8.22 5.17
N THR A 45 5.55 7.20 4.83
CA THR A 45 7.01 7.10 5.04
C THR A 45 7.80 7.29 3.74
N LEU A 46 9.14 7.26 3.81
CA LEU A 46 10.11 7.41 2.69
C LEU A 46 10.03 6.30 1.60
N THR A 47 8.94 5.55 1.55
CA THR A 47 8.77 4.38 0.70
C THR A 47 7.76 4.71 -0.39
N SER A 48 8.21 4.78 -1.64
CA SER A 48 7.38 4.69 -2.85
C SER A 48 7.44 3.28 -3.40
#